data_AF-M4CY22-F1
#
_entry.id   AF-M4CY22-F1
#
_cell.length_a   1.000
_cell.length_b   1.000
_cell.length_c   1.000
_cell.angle_alpha   90.00
_cell.angle_beta   90.00
_cell.angle_gamma   90.00
#
_symmetry.space_group_name_H-M   'P 1'
#
loop_
_entity.id
_entity.type
_entity.pdbx_description
1 polymer ?
#
loop_
_entity_poly.entity_id
_entity_poly.type
_entity_poly.pdbx_seq_one_letter_code
_entity_poly.pdbx_strand_id
1 'polypeptide(L)'
;METTTPPPPPAKPWQPHSTVSHRQPSGREDWWTEDATATLLQAWGHRYVRLNFGNLRQNDWKQVADAVNSSHGNGRPKTDTQCKSRIDTLKKKYKAEKAKLSPSAWRFFDRLDVLIGPVSKKPAEEVVKLETSEPYLSLTGNKHRESSLEDDDEDEAGDWGFVSRKYPRLEEGDLSEESACKELARTIVKLGEVYERVECRKQKMMIELEKQRMEVVKELELKRINMLMEMQLELEKSKNRKRERVVQVRT
;
A
#
# COMPACT_ATOMS: atom_id res chain seq x y z
N MET A 1 -48.21 75.81 15.54
CA MET A 1 -47.21 76.13 16.58
C MET A 1 -47.54 75.28 17.80
N GLU A 2 -46.80 74.27 18.25
CA GLU A 2 -45.70 73.46 17.75
C GLU A 2 -45.91 72.07 18.39
N THR A 3 -45.82 71.00 17.61
CA THR A 3 -45.99 69.62 18.11
C THR A 3 -44.68 69.16 18.73
N THR A 4 -44.66 69.10 20.06
CA THR A 4 -43.49 68.69 20.86
C THR A 4 -43.20 67.20 20.67
N THR A 5 -42.01 66.89 20.15
CA THR A 5 -41.49 65.53 19.95
C THR A 5 -40.44 65.25 21.04
N PRO A 6 -40.50 64.11 21.76
CA PRO A 6 -39.52 63.79 22.79
C PRO A 6 -38.17 63.34 22.19
N PRO A 7 -37.04 63.58 22.88
CA PRO A 7 -35.70 63.28 22.39
C PRO A 7 -35.40 61.76 22.35
N PRO A 8 -34.54 61.30 21.44
CA PRO A 8 -34.14 59.89 21.33
C PRO A 8 -33.24 59.45 22.51
N PRO A 9 -33.25 58.14 22.86
CA PRO A 9 -32.45 57.59 23.96
C PRO A 9 -30.94 57.60 23.65
N PRO A 10 -30.07 57.61 24.68
CA PRO A 10 -28.63 57.72 24.52
C PRO A 10 -28.01 56.49 23.82
N ALA A 11 -27.05 56.76 22.93
CA ALA A 11 -26.31 55.75 22.18
C ALA A 11 -25.46 54.85 23.10
N LYS A 12 -25.51 53.54 22.87
CA LYS A 12 -24.67 52.56 23.58
C LYS A 12 -23.19 52.76 23.23
N PRO A 13 -22.26 52.60 24.20
CA PRO A 13 -20.83 52.65 23.93
C PRO A 13 -20.39 51.58 22.93
N TRP A 14 -19.64 52.02 21.91
CA TRP A 14 -19.03 51.18 20.89
C TRP A 14 -18.04 50.20 21.52
N GLN A 15 -18.34 48.90 21.45
CA GLN A 15 -17.33 47.86 21.64
C GLN A 15 -16.50 47.79 20.35
N PRO A 16 -15.16 47.73 20.42
CA PRO A 16 -14.33 47.65 19.23
C PRO A 16 -14.67 46.35 18.47
N HIS A 17 -15.05 46.50 17.21
CA HIS A 17 -15.10 45.41 16.25
C HIS A 17 -13.68 44.86 16.14
N SER A 18 -13.44 43.72 16.80
CA SER A 18 -12.27 42.93 16.50
C SER A 18 -12.42 42.49 15.05
N THR A 19 -11.62 43.09 14.18
CA THR A 19 -11.32 42.56 12.86
C THR A 19 -10.78 41.15 13.07
N VAL A 20 -11.67 40.16 12.92
CA VAL A 20 -11.25 38.76 12.80
C VAL A 20 -10.59 38.64 11.43
N SER A 21 -9.32 39.05 11.40
CA SER A 21 -8.33 38.54 10.48
C SER A 21 -8.47 37.01 10.52
N HIS A 22 -8.63 36.39 9.36
CA HIS A 22 -8.50 34.95 9.17
C HIS A 22 -7.04 34.52 9.46
N ARG A 23 -6.60 34.69 10.71
CA ARG A 23 -5.43 34.05 11.26
C ARG A 23 -5.92 32.74 11.84
N GLN A 24 -5.40 31.64 11.31
CA GLN A 24 -5.74 30.29 11.74
C GLN A 24 -5.77 30.16 13.27
N PRO A 25 -6.83 29.59 13.86
CA PRO A 25 -6.80 29.21 15.26
C PRO A 25 -6.02 27.91 15.41
N SER A 26 -4.70 28.02 15.53
CA SER A 26 -3.83 26.97 16.09
C SER A 26 -4.01 26.89 17.61
N GLY A 27 -5.24 26.66 18.08
CA GLY A 27 -5.56 26.79 19.52
C GLY A 27 -6.85 26.11 19.99
N ARG A 28 -7.48 25.27 19.17
CA ARG A 28 -8.31 24.18 19.69
C ARG A 28 -7.52 22.92 19.43
N GLU A 29 -6.93 22.34 20.47
CA GLU A 29 -6.41 20.99 20.38
C GLU A 29 -7.49 20.11 19.77
N ASP A 30 -7.20 19.66 18.55
CA ASP A 30 -8.00 18.67 17.86
C ASP A 30 -8.14 17.54 18.88
N TRP A 31 -9.37 17.16 19.25
CA TRP A 31 -9.61 16.10 20.25
C TRP A 31 -8.89 14.78 19.90
N TRP A 32 -8.42 14.69 18.66
CA TRP A 32 -7.27 13.92 18.20
C TRP A 32 -5.96 14.69 18.35
N THR A 33 -5.32 14.55 19.51
CA THR A 33 -3.96 15.05 19.69
C THR A 33 -3.02 14.43 18.64
N GLU A 34 -1.90 15.09 18.39
CA GLU A 34 -0.90 14.60 17.44
C GLU A 34 -0.43 13.19 17.83
N ASP A 35 -0.14 12.99 19.11
CA ASP A 35 0.28 11.69 19.66
C ASP A 35 -0.83 10.63 19.62
N ALA A 36 -2.09 11.02 19.84
CA ALA A 36 -3.21 10.10 19.68
C ALA A 36 -3.38 9.68 18.21
N THR A 37 -3.16 10.60 17.28
CA THR A 37 -3.18 10.30 15.84
C THR A 37 -2.01 9.41 15.43
N ALA A 38 -0.82 9.64 15.99
CA ALA A 38 0.34 8.78 15.78
C ALA A 38 0.10 7.36 16.33
N THR A 39 -0.45 7.25 17.54
CA THR A 39 -0.78 5.95 18.16
C THR A 39 -1.85 5.22 17.35
N LEU A 40 -2.86 5.94 16.86
CA LEU A 40 -3.89 5.40 15.97
C LEU A 40 -3.27 4.83 14.69
N LEU A 41 -2.39 5.59 14.02
CA LEU A 41 -1.68 5.12 12.82
C LEU A 41 -0.82 3.89 13.10
N GLN A 42 -0.21 3.79 14.28
CA GLN A 42 0.55 2.61 14.69
C GLN A 42 -0.33 1.38 14.84
N ALA A 43 -1.38 1.49 15.66
CA ALA A 43 -2.25 0.38 16.00
C ALA A 43 -3.03 -0.11 14.78
N TRP A 44 -3.53 0.83 13.97
CA TRP A 44 -4.17 0.53 12.69
C TRP A 44 -3.17 -0.07 11.70
N GLY A 45 -2.01 0.55 11.50
CA GLY A 45 -1.00 0.12 10.53
C GLY A 45 -0.51 -1.30 10.78
N HIS A 46 -0.24 -1.66 12.05
CA HIS A 46 0.19 -3.01 12.42
C HIS A 46 -0.88 -4.09 12.09
N ARG A 47 -2.17 -3.76 12.15
CA ARG A 47 -3.25 -4.68 11.75
C ARG A 47 -3.47 -4.69 10.25
N TYR A 48 -3.41 -3.52 9.64
CA TYR A 48 -3.56 -3.35 8.20
C TYR A 48 -2.54 -4.18 7.43
N VAL A 49 -1.28 -4.19 7.87
CA VAL A 49 -0.22 -5.02 7.28
C VAL A 49 -0.44 -6.52 7.55
N ARG A 50 -0.83 -6.90 8.78
CA ARG A 50 -1.11 -8.32 9.13
C ARG A 50 -2.25 -8.94 8.29
N LEU A 51 -3.18 -8.12 7.84
CA LEU A 51 -4.27 -8.51 6.96
C LEU A 51 -3.92 -8.37 5.46
N ASN A 52 -2.64 -8.27 5.10
CA ASN A 52 -2.17 -8.02 3.74
C ASN A 52 -2.89 -6.83 3.06
N PHE A 53 -3.06 -5.74 3.80
CA PHE A 53 -3.74 -4.52 3.35
C PHE A 53 -5.25 -4.66 3.12
N GLY A 54 -5.86 -5.69 3.71
CA GLY A 54 -7.30 -5.92 3.71
C GLY A 54 -8.10 -4.99 4.64
N ASN A 55 -9.43 -5.11 4.59
CA ASN A 55 -10.33 -4.33 5.44
C ASN A 55 -10.35 -4.88 6.87
N LEU A 56 -10.17 -4.00 7.85
CA LEU A 56 -10.32 -4.33 9.27
C LEU A 56 -11.79 -4.63 9.60
N ARG A 57 -12.02 -5.71 10.36
CA ARG A 57 -13.35 -6.06 10.88
C ARG A 57 -13.65 -5.24 12.15
N GLN A 58 -14.90 -5.28 12.61
CA GLN A 58 -15.32 -4.56 13.83
C GLN A 58 -14.46 -4.90 15.05
N ASN A 59 -14.10 -6.17 15.23
CA ASN A 59 -13.24 -6.59 16.35
C ASN A 59 -11.84 -5.97 16.26
N ASP A 60 -11.26 -5.88 15.07
CA ASP A 60 -9.97 -5.22 14.87
C ASP A 60 -10.05 -3.72 15.20
N TRP A 61 -11.11 -3.05 14.75
CA TRP A 61 -11.34 -1.64 15.06
C TRP A 61 -11.53 -1.38 16.56
N LYS A 62 -12.21 -2.30 17.26
CA LYS A 62 -12.32 -2.23 18.72
C LYS A 62 -10.94 -2.32 19.37
N GLN A 63 -10.11 -3.28 18.98
CA GLN A 63 -8.76 -3.39 19.54
C GLN A 63 -7.85 -2.21 19.16
N VAL A 64 -8.05 -1.56 18.00
CA VAL A 64 -7.37 -0.30 17.65
C VAL A 64 -7.80 0.81 18.60
N ALA A 65 -9.11 0.95 18.84
CA ALA A 65 -9.63 1.94 19.77
C ALA A 65 -9.12 1.70 21.19
N ASP A 66 -9.10 0.46 21.65
CA ASP A 66 -8.56 0.08 22.97
C ASP A 66 -7.10 0.51 23.10
N ALA A 67 -6.24 0.23 22.11
CA ALA A 67 -4.83 0.63 22.13
C ALA A 67 -4.65 2.16 22.18
N VAL A 68 -5.46 2.92 21.44
CA VAL A 68 -5.44 4.39 21.50
C VAL A 68 -5.92 4.88 22.86
N ASN A 69 -6.97 4.28 23.42
CA ASN A 69 -7.52 4.66 24.72
C ASN A 69 -6.61 4.29 25.89
N SER A 70 -5.79 3.24 25.78
CA SER A 70 -4.79 2.91 26.80
C SER A 70 -3.75 4.01 26.99
N SER A 71 -3.42 4.74 25.92
CA SER A 71 -2.40 5.80 25.96
C SER A 71 -3.00 7.22 25.99
N HIS A 72 -4.18 7.40 25.38
CA HIS A 72 -4.82 8.70 25.11
C HIS A 72 -6.31 8.71 25.49
N GLY A 73 -6.69 7.89 26.47
CA GLY A 73 -8.04 7.80 27.03
C GLY A 73 -8.31 8.87 28.09
N ASN A 74 -7.94 10.13 27.82
CA ASN A 74 -8.01 11.28 28.74
C ASN A 74 -9.47 11.64 29.15
N GLY A 75 -10.18 10.75 29.83
CA GLY A 75 -11.57 10.93 30.26
C GLY A 75 -12.62 10.84 29.14
N ARG A 76 -12.19 10.83 27.88
CA ARG A 76 -13.07 10.66 26.70
C ARG A 76 -12.57 9.52 25.82
N PRO A 77 -13.09 8.29 26.00
CA PRO A 77 -12.68 7.16 25.18
C PRO A 77 -13.13 7.36 23.73
N LYS A 78 -12.23 7.06 22.81
CA LYS A 78 -12.47 7.05 21.37
C LYS A 78 -13.14 5.74 20.99
N THR A 79 -14.19 5.80 20.18
CA THR A 79 -14.86 4.59 19.68
C THR A 79 -14.15 4.03 18.45
N ASP A 80 -14.42 2.77 18.15
CA ASP A 80 -13.97 2.06 16.95
C ASP A 80 -14.33 2.84 15.66
N THR A 81 -15.56 3.36 15.62
CA THR A 81 -16.07 4.17 14.49
C THR A 81 -15.34 5.50 14.35
N GLN A 82 -15.00 6.14 15.47
CA GLN A 82 -14.23 7.39 15.46
C GLN A 82 -12.80 7.17 14.97
N CYS A 83 -12.16 6.07 15.39
CA CYS A 83 -10.85 5.66 14.90
C CYS A 83 -10.87 5.44 13.38
N LYS A 84 -11.89 4.74 12.88
CA LYS A 84 -12.09 4.50 11.45
C LYS A 84 -12.22 5.80 10.66
N SER A 85 -13.11 6.70 11.07
CA SER A 85 -13.30 8.00 10.41
C SER A 85 -12.03 8.85 10.38
N ARG A 86 -11.25 8.84 11.46
CA ARG A 86 -9.96 9.54 11.51
C ARG A 86 -8.97 8.92 10.53
N ILE A 87 -8.85 7.59 10.45
CA ILE A 87 -8.01 6.91 9.46
C ILE A 87 -8.44 7.26 8.04
N ASP A 88 -9.74 7.25 7.72
CA ASP A 88 -10.24 7.58 6.38
C ASP A 88 -9.88 9.01 5.98
N THR A 89 -9.97 9.95 6.94
CA THR A 89 -9.55 11.34 6.75
C THR A 89 -8.05 11.44 6.47
N LEU A 90 -7.22 10.70 7.22
CA LEU A 90 -5.77 10.67 7.02
C LEU A 90 -5.39 10.05 5.68
N LYS A 91 -6.07 8.97 5.26
CA LYS A 91 -5.88 8.35 3.95
C LYS A 91 -6.25 9.29 2.81
N LYS A 92 -7.34 10.04 2.95
CA LYS A 92 -7.75 11.06 1.98
C LYS A 92 -6.70 12.17 1.86
N LYS A 93 -6.20 12.67 3.00
CA LYS A 93 -5.14 13.67 3.02
C LYS A 93 -3.84 13.14 2.41
N TYR A 94 -3.45 11.90 2.71
CA TYR A 94 -2.30 11.25 2.08
C TYR A 94 -2.41 11.19 0.56
N LYS A 95 -3.58 10.77 0.02
CA LYS A 95 -3.80 10.77 -1.44
C LYS A 95 -3.63 12.17 -2.06
N ALA A 96 -4.17 13.20 -1.40
CA ALA A 96 -4.05 14.58 -1.87
C ALA A 96 -2.60 15.10 -1.79
N GLU A 97 -1.87 14.77 -0.74
CA GLU A 97 -0.44 15.11 -0.60
C GLU A 97 0.41 14.35 -1.63
N LYS A 98 0.11 13.08 -1.90
CA LYS A 98 0.84 12.24 -2.86
C LYS A 98 0.70 12.71 -4.31
N ALA A 99 -0.40 13.40 -4.64
CA ALA A 99 -0.60 13.98 -5.96
C ALA A 99 0.23 15.25 -6.19
N LYS A 100 0.88 15.80 -5.16
CA LYS A 100 1.75 16.97 -5.30
C LYS A 100 3.13 16.55 -5.79
N LEU A 101 3.72 17.36 -6.65
CA LEU A 101 5.09 17.14 -7.18
C LEU A 101 6.18 17.51 -6.16
N SER A 102 5.84 18.26 -5.12
CA SER A 102 6.77 18.66 -4.05
C SER A 102 6.78 17.65 -2.91
N PRO A 103 7.92 17.44 -2.23
CA PRO A 103 7.99 16.63 -1.01
C PRO A 103 6.98 17.14 0.03
N SER A 104 6.13 16.25 0.56
CA SER A 104 5.13 16.66 1.54
C SER A 104 5.81 16.97 2.88
N ALA A 105 5.58 18.18 3.41
CA ALA A 105 6.04 18.57 4.75
C ALA A 105 5.13 18.02 5.88
N TRP A 106 4.11 17.24 5.54
CA TRP A 106 3.14 16.75 6.51
C TRP A 106 3.72 15.59 7.33
N ARG A 107 3.78 15.75 8.66
CA ARG A 107 4.40 14.82 9.62
C ARG A 107 3.93 13.35 9.53
N PHE A 108 2.71 13.09 9.06
CA PHE A 108 2.20 11.72 8.92
C PHE A 108 2.37 11.12 7.52
N PHE A 109 2.89 11.89 6.55
CA PHE A 109 3.03 11.46 5.17
C PHE A 109 3.94 10.24 5.04
N ASP A 110 5.17 10.31 5.54
CA ASP A 110 6.15 9.21 5.41
C ASP A 110 5.63 7.92 6.04
N ARG A 111 4.98 8.04 7.20
CA ARG A 111 4.39 6.90 7.92
C ARG A 111 3.26 6.25 7.12
N LEU A 112 2.40 7.05 6.48
CA LEU A 112 1.34 6.54 5.62
C LEU A 112 1.89 6.02 4.28
N ASP A 113 2.96 6.60 3.76
CA ASP A 113 3.58 6.16 2.52
C ASP A 113 4.22 4.77 2.66
N VAL A 114 4.92 4.50 3.77
CA VAL A 114 5.43 3.16 4.06
C VAL A 114 4.29 2.13 4.20
N LEU A 115 3.16 2.53 4.79
CA LEU A 115 2.01 1.63 5.04
C LEU A 115 1.12 1.38 3.80
N ILE A 116 0.98 2.37 2.90
CA ILE A 116 -0.01 2.35 1.79
C ILE A 116 0.69 2.37 0.42
N GLY A 117 1.90 2.93 0.34
CA GLY A 117 2.69 3.08 -0.87
C GLY A 117 2.92 1.75 -1.61
N PRO A 118 3.35 0.66 -0.95
CA PRO A 118 3.51 -0.65 -1.58
C PRO A 118 2.20 -1.20 -2.19
N VAL A 119 1.06 -0.96 -1.55
CA VAL A 119 -0.27 -1.41 -2.03
C VAL A 119 -0.73 -0.64 -3.27
N SER A 120 -0.33 0.63 -3.35
CA SER A 120 -0.66 1.51 -4.49
C SER A 120 0.23 1.21 -5.72
N LYS A 121 1.38 0.58 -5.49
CA LYS A 121 2.29 0.07 -6.52
C LYS A 121 2.11 -1.45 -6.60
N LYS A 122 0.93 -1.94 -6.98
CA LYS A 122 0.83 -3.35 -7.41
C LYS A 122 1.83 -3.54 -8.56
N PRO A 123 2.87 -4.36 -8.42
CA PRO A 123 3.49 -4.95 -9.60
C PRO A 123 2.45 -5.94 -10.11
N ALA A 124 1.96 -5.75 -11.34
CA ALA A 124 1.35 -6.85 -12.04
C ALA A 124 2.40 -7.97 -12.07
N GLU A 125 2.09 -9.10 -11.45
CA GLU A 125 2.77 -10.36 -11.70
C GLU A 125 2.69 -10.63 -13.21
N GLU A 126 3.72 -10.25 -13.96
CA GLU A 126 3.92 -10.76 -15.30
C GLU A 126 4.56 -12.14 -15.18
N VAL A 127 3.67 -13.12 -15.19
CA VAL A 127 3.94 -14.54 -15.35
C VAL A 127 4.75 -14.70 -16.64
N VAL A 128 6.06 -14.88 -16.52
CA VAL A 128 6.90 -15.37 -17.62
C VAL A 128 6.50 -16.83 -17.85
N LYS A 129 5.56 -17.04 -18.76
CA LYS A 129 5.20 -18.36 -19.25
C LYS A 129 6.25 -18.77 -20.29
N LEU A 130 7.30 -19.44 -19.80
CA LEU A 130 8.28 -20.13 -20.60
C LEU A 130 7.66 -21.44 -21.11
N GLU A 131 7.28 -21.51 -22.38
CA GLU A 131 7.12 -22.79 -23.08
C GLU A 131 7.81 -22.76 -24.44
N THR A 132 8.77 -23.68 -24.53
CA THR A 132 9.62 -24.07 -25.64
C THR A 132 8.82 -24.54 -26.85
N SER A 133 9.04 -23.94 -28.03
CA SER A 133 9.28 -24.69 -29.28
C SER A 133 9.72 -23.76 -30.42
N GLU A 134 10.95 -23.93 -30.88
CA GLU A 134 11.45 -23.58 -32.23
C GLU A 134 11.08 -24.70 -33.23
N PRO A 135 11.38 -24.63 -34.54
CA PRO A 135 11.38 -23.51 -35.49
C PRO A 135 10.68 -23.88 -36.83
N TYR A 136 10.14 -22.94 -37.62
CA TYR A 136 10.01 -23.17 -39.07
C TYR A 136 10.09 -21.87 -39.87
N LEU A 137 11.05 -21.86 -40.79
CA LEU A 137 11.29 -20.84 -41.80
C LEU A 137 10.13 -20.81 -42.81
N SER A 138 9.76 -19.62 -43.31
CA SER A 138 9.56 -19.39 -44.77
C SER A 138 9.44 -17.90 -45.10
N LEU A 139 10.33 -17.46 -46.00
CA LEU A 139 10.29 -16.22 -46.76
C LEU A 139 9.48 -16.42 -48.06
N THR A 140 8.51 -15.55 -48.32
CA THR A 140 8.02 -15.13 -49.66
C THR A 140 7.44 -13.71 -49.46
N GLY A 141 7.59 -12.67 -50.28
CA GLY A 141 8.16 -12.45 -51.60
C GLY A 141 7.29 -11.43 -52.36
N ASN A 142 7.72 -10.15 -52.39
CA ASN A 142 7.36 -9.05 -53.34
C ASN A 142 5.88 -8.56 -53.42
N LYS A 143 5.49 -7.37 -53.91
CA LYS A 143 6.04 -6.02 -54.22
C LYS A 143 4.86 -5.23 -54.89
N HIS A 144 4.83 -3.90 -54.74
CA HIS A 144 4.03 -2.89 -55.49
C HIS A 144 2.52 -2.77 -55.15
N ARG A 145 1.94 -1.64 -54.69
CA ARG A 145 1.86 -0.21 -55.12
C ARG A 145 0.64 0.03 -56.03
N GLU A 146 -0.38 0.76 -55.52
CA GLU A 146 -1.30 1.75 -56.16
C GLU A 146 -2.52 1.94 -55.23
N SER A 147 -2.62 3.03 -54.45
CA SER A 147 -3.24 4.34 -54.74
C SER A 147 -4.73 4.30 -55.11
N SER A 148 -5.60 4.77 -54.21
CA SER A 148 -6.80 5.52 -54.59
C SER A 148 -7.20 6.46 -53.44
N LEU A 149 -7.39 7.73 -53.80
CA LEU A 149 -7.72 8.89 -52.96
C LEU A 149 -9.25 9.09 -52.84
N GLU A 150 -9.62 10.10 -52.04
CA GLU A 150 -10.91 10.81 -51.82
C GLU A 150 -11.46 10.59 -50.40
N ASP A 151 -11.19 11.51 -49.44
CA ASP A 151 -11.87 12.80 -49.13
C ASP A 151 -13.24 12.55 -48.43
N ASP A 152 -13.69 13.18 -47.35
CA ASP A 152 -13.27 14.32 -46.50
C ASP A 152 -14.15 14.26 -45.22
N ASP A 153 -13.73 14.85 -44.08
CA ASP A 153 -14.57 15.49 -43.04
C ASP A 153 -13.70 15.85 -41.81
N GLU A 154 -13.50 17.15 -41.64
CA GLU A 154 -12.78 17.84 -40.57
C GLU A 154 -13.55 17.83 -39.23
N ASP A 155 -12.84 17.83 -38.09
CA ASP A 155 -13.14 18.72 -36.95
C ASP A 155 -12.04 18.66 -35.85
N GLU A 156 -11.25 19.74 -35.80
CA GLU A 156 -10.80 20.48 -34.62
C GLU A 156 -10.02 19.75 -33.49
N ALA A 157 -8.70 19.59 -33.66
CA ALA A 157 -7.77 19.30 -32.55
C ALA A 157 -7.11 20.59 -32.03
N GLY A 158 -7.51 20.99 -30.82
CA GLY A 158 -7.04 22.20 -30.15
C GLY A 158 -5.53 22.30 -29.98
N ASP A 159 -5.00 23.44 -30.46
CA ASP A 159 -3.92 24.27 -29.91
C ASP A 159 -3.05 23.63 -28.80
N TRP A 160 -1.95 23.01 -29.21
CA TRP A 160 -0.75 22.94 -28.38
C TRP A 160 0.25 23.95 -28.92
N GLY A 161 0.00 25.21 -28.58
CA GLY A 161 0.82 26.37 -28.91
C GLY A 161 2.31 26.10 -28.79
N PHE A 162 2.93 25.90 -29.95
CA PHE A 162 4.36 25.93 -30.19
C PHE A 162 4.87 27.35 -29.90
N VAL A 163 5.27 27.60 -28.66
CA VAL A 163 6.00 28.82 -28.32
C VAL A 163 7.38 28.71 -28.97
N SER A 164 7.49 29.22 -30.19
CA SER A 164 8.76 29.61 -30.81
C SER A 164 9.45 30.63 -29.92
N ARG A 165 10.13 30.16 -28.87
CA ARG A 165 11.11 30.94 -28.15
C ARG A 165 12.31 31.06 -29.08
N LYS A 166 12.44 32.22 -29.72
CA LYS A 166 13.67 32.63 -30.41
C LYS A 166 14.84 32.45 -29.45
N TYR A 167 15.65 31.41 -29.67
CA TYR A 167 16.97 31.32 -29.09
C TYR A 167 17.92 32.11 -30.00
N PRO A 168 18.64 33.11 -29.47
CA PRO A 168 19.79 33.67 -30.16
C PRO A 168 20.76 32.53 -30.47
N ARG A 169 21.12 32.44 -31.75
CA ARG A 169 22.16 31.56 -32.28
C ARG A 169 23.45 31.76 -31.46
N LEU A 170 23.80 30.77 -30.65
CA LEU A 170 25.08 30.68 -29.97
C LEU A 170 25.81 29.45 -30.48
N GLU A 171 27.12 29.65 -30.62
CA GLU A 171 28.12 28.79 -31.25
C GLU A 171 28.09 27.34 -30.79
N GLU A 172 28.49 26.46 -31.71
CA GLU A 172 28.84 25.06 -31.47
C GLU A 172 29.84 24.94 -30.33
N GLY A 173 29.36 24.47 -29.19
CA GLY A 173 30.15 23.86 -28.13
C GLY A 173 29.73 22.39 -28.02
N ASP A 174 30.54 21.52 -28.60
CA ASP A 174 30.55 20.08 -28.40
C ASP A 174 30.55 19.74 -26.88
N LEU A 175 29.98 18.59 -26.48
CA LEU A 175 29.79 18.05 -25.11
C LEU A 175 28.47 18.39 -24.37
N SER A 176 27.45 17.52 -24.43
CA SER A 176 26.45 17.40 -23.32
C SER A 176 25.51 16.17 -23.36
N GLU A 177 25.12 15.67 -24.54
CA GLU A 177 24.07 14.62 -24.63
C GLU A 177 24.62 13.19 -24.47
N GLU A 178 25.80 12.93 -25.03
CA GLU A 178 26.45 11.61 -24.95
C GLU A 178 26.93 11.27 -23.53
N SER A 179 27.31 12.26 -22.73
CA SER A 179 27.68 12.10 -21.32
C SER A 179 26.49 11.72 -20.45
N ALA A 180 25.32 12.32 -20.67
CA ALA A 180 24.09 12.02 -19.94
C ALA A 180 23.60 10.60 -20.22
N CYS A 181 23.64 10.16 -21.48
CA CYS A 181 23.33 8.79 -21.86
C CYS A 181 24.29 7.77 -21.21
N LYS A 182 25.59 8.09 -21.17
CA LYS A 182 26.60 7.26 -20.50
C LYS A 182 26.37 7.19 -18.98
N GLU A 183 25.93 8.27 -18.34
CA GLU A 183 25.57 8.29 -16.91
C GLU A 183 24.32 7.47 -16.60
N LEU A 184 23.30 7.55 -17.45
CA LEU A 184 22.10 6.75 -17.33
C LEU A 184 22.40 5.25 -17.46
N ALA A 185 23.17 4.85 -18.47
CA ALA A 185 23.59 3.46 -18.65
C ALA A 185 24.34 2.92 -17.41
N ARG A 186 25.27 3.71 -16.84
CA ARG A 186 25.97 3.35 -15.60
C ARG A 186 25.02 3.19 -14.41
N THR A 187 23.99 4.02 -14.32
CA THR A 187 23.00 3.97 -13.23
C THR A 187 22.09 2.75 -13.35
N ILE A 188 21.65 2.42 -14.57
CA ILE A 188 20.82 1.23 -14.84
C ILE A 188 21.59 -0.05 -14.48
N VAL A 189 22.86 -0.15 -14.85
CA VAL A 189 23.71 -1.31 -14.50
C VAL A 189 23.81 -1.48 -12.98
N LYS A 190 24.14 -0.40 -12.26
CA LYS A 190 24.22 -0.43 -10.79
C LYS A 190 22.89 -0.80 -10.14
N LEU A 191 21.78 -0.34 -10.69
CA LEU A 191 20.45 -0.72 -10.22
C LEU A 191 20.19 -2.22 -10.42
N GLY A 192 20.56 -2.77 -11.57
CA GLY A 192 20.47 -4.21 -11.86
C GLY A 192 21.26 -5.05 -10.86
N GLU A 193 22.50 -4.67 -10.55
CA GLU A 193 23.32 -5.36 -9.54
C GLU A 193 22.70 -5.32 -8.14
N VAL A 194 22.11 -4.19 -7.75
CA VAL A 194 21.40 -4.09 -6.46
C VAL A 194 20.17 -4.99 -6.46
N TYR A 195 19.40 -4.98 -7.54
CA TYR A 195 18.19 -5.79 -7.68
C TYR A 195 18.51 -7.29 -7.61
N GLU A 196 19.52 -7.75 -8.36
CA GLU A 196 19.97 -9.15 -8.32
C GLU A 196 20.33 -9.59 -6.89
N ARG A 197 21.08 -8.76 -6.15
CA ARG A 197 21.43 -9.05 -4.75
C ARG A 197 20.20 -9.12 -3.85
N VAL A 198 19.19 -8.29 -4.07
CA VAL A 198 17.95 -8.29 -3.28
C VAL A 198 17.12 -9.53 -3.60
N GLU A 199 16.92 -9.86 -4.87
CA GLU A 199 16.18 -11.03 -5.30
C GLU A 199 16.87 -12.33 -4.84
N CYS A 200 18.19 -12.42 -4.92
CA CYS A 200 18.95 -13.56 -4.40
C CYS A 200 18.72 -13.76 -2.89
N ARG A 201 18.71 -12.67 -2.09
CA ARG A 201 18.41 -12.75 -0.65
C ARG A 201 16.97 -13.18 -0.38
N LYS A 202 16.00 -12.64 -1.14
CA LYS A 202 14.59 -13.03 -1.03
C LYS A 202 14.39 -14.50 -1.36
N GLN A 203 14.98 -15.00 -2.45
CA GLN A 203 14.91 -16.41 -2.85
C GLN A 203 15.52 -17.33 -1.79
N LYS A 204 16.69 -17.00 -1.26
CA LYS A 204 17.32 -17.78 -0.17
C LYS A 204 16.43 -17.85 1.06
N MET A 205 15.84 -16.73 1.47
CA MET A 205 14.91 -16.68 2.60
C MET A 205 13.65 -17.52 2.32
N MET A 206 13.10 -17.46 1.11
CA MET A 206 11.94 -18.25 0.70
C MET A 206 12.23 -19.76 0.76
N ILE A 207 13.41 -20.19 0.30
CA ILE A 207 13.83 -21.60 0.37
C ILE A 207 13.96 -22.06 1.82
N GLU A 208 14.54 -21.25 2.71
CA GLU A 208 14.70 -21.63 4.12
C GLU A 208 13.35 -21.78 4.81
N LEU A 209 12.41 -20.86 4.56
CA LEU A 209 11.05 -20.97 5.10
C LEU A 209 10.30 -22.18 4.54
N GLU A 210 10.44 -22.47 3.25
CA GLU A 210 9.86 -23.67 2.61
C GLU A 210 10.44 -24.95 3.22
N LYS A 211 11.75 -24.98 3.47
CA LYS A 211 12.44 -26.09 4.12
C LYS A 211 11.89 -26.32 5.53
N GLN A 212 11.75 -25.26 6.34
CA GLN A 212 11.16 -25.37 7.67
C GLN A 212 9.70 -25.86 7.60
N ARG A 213 8.91 -25.36 6.64
CA ARG A 213 7.53 -25.83 6.43
C ARG A 213 7.50 -27.33 6.11
N MET A 214 8.36 -27.78 5.20
CA MET A 214 8.45 -29.18 4.80
C MET A 214 8.90 -30.07 5.97
N GLU A 215 9.84 -29.62 6.81
CA GLU A 215 10.32 -30.36 7.98
C GLU A 215 9.19 -30.64 8.97
N VAL A 216 8.41 -29.61 9.32
CA VAL A 216 7.26 -29.76 10.23
C VAL A 216 6.22 -30.72 9.66
N VAL A 217 5.93 -30.63 8.35
CA VAL A 217 4.99 -31.54 7.69
C VAL A 217 5.49 -32.99 7.77
N LYS A 218 6.77 -33.23 7.48
CA LYS A 218 7.38 -34.56 7.58
C LYS A 218 7.35 -35.10 9.00
N GLU A 219 7.68 -34.29 10.00
CA GLU A 219 7.61 -34.70 11.41
C GLU A 219 6.19 -35.11 11.83
N LEU A 220 5.18 -34.35 11.40
CA LEU A 220 3.78 -34.66 11.70
C LEU A 220 3.34 -35.94 10.99
N GLU A 221 3.75 -36.15 9.74
CA GLU A 221 3.45 -37.37 8.99
C GLU A 221 4.13 -38.60 9.62
N LEU A 222 5.40 -38.47 10.04
CA LEU A 222 6.10 -39.52 10.76
C LEU A 222 5.39 -39.88 12.07
N LYS A 223 4.99 -38.88 12.86
CA LYS A 223 4.21 -39.11 14.09
C LYS A 223 2.89 -39.81 13.80
N ARG A 224 2.18 -39.39 12.74
CA ARG A 224 0.93 -40.02 12.29
C ARG A 224 1.14 -41.48 11.91
N ILE A 225 2.15 -41.78 11.10
CA ILE A 225 2.47 -43.15 10.67
C ILE A 225 2.85 -44.01 11.86
N ASN A 226 3.68 -43.49 12.77
CA ASN A 226 4.09 -44.21 13.97
C ASN A 226 2.89 -44.60 14.85
N MET A 227 1.97 -43.67 15.11
CA MET A 227 0.75 -43.95 15.88
C MET A 227 -0.13 -45.01 15.22
N LEU A 228 -0.28 -44.96 13.89
CA LEU A 228 -1.06 -45.96 13.16
C LEU A 228 -0.39 -47.34 13.20
N MET A 229 0.94 -47.39 13.08
CA MET A 229 1.72 -48.62 13.15
C MET A 229 1.65 -49.26 14.54
N GLU A 230 1.81 -48.46 15.60
CA GLU A 230 1.67 -48.91 16.98
C GLU A 230 0.27 -49.47 17.27
N MET A 231 -0.78 -48.77 16.80
CA MET A 231 -2.16 -49.22 16.95
C MET A 231 -2.40 -50.57 16.24
N GLN A 232 -1.90 -50.74 15.02
CA GLN A 232 -2.04 -52.02 14.30
C GLN A 232 -1.33 -53.16 15.03
N LEU A 233 -0.13 -52.90 15.54
CA LEU A 233 0.66 -53.88 16.29
C LEU A 233 -0.05 -54.27 17.60
N GLU A 234 -0.66 -53.33 18.31
CA GLU A 234 -1.41 -53.60 19.53
C GLU A 234 -2.70 -54.39 19.29
N LEU A 235 -3.40 -54.08 18.19
CA LEU A 235 -4.57 -54.86 17.74
C LEU A 235 -4.18 -56.31 17.45
N GLU A 236 -3.06 -56.54 16.76
CA GLU A 236 -2.61 -57.88 16.41
C GLU A 236 -2.17 -58.68 17.65
N LYS A 237 -1.40 -58.07 18.55
CA LYS A 237 -1.06 -58.67 19.86
C LYS A 237 -2.30 -59.05 20.65
N SER A 238 -3.31 -58.18 20.67
CA SER A 238 -4.56 -58.43 21.39
C SER A 238 -5.40 -59.53 20.77
N LYS A 239 -5.39 -59.68 19.44
CA LYS A 239 -6.00 -60.83 18.74
C LYS A 239 -5.28 -62.14 19.08
N ASN A 240 -3.95 -62.15 19.07
CA ASN A 240 -3.18 -63.35 19.42
C ASN A 240 -3.42 -63.79 20.87
N ARG A 241 -3.37 -62.86 21.83
CA ARG A 241 -3.69 -63.16 23.24
C ARG A 241 -5.12 -63.66 23.45
N LYS A 242 -6.08 -63.24 22.62
CA LYS A 242 -7.45 -63.78 22.64
C LYS A 242 -7.51 -65.20 22.05
N ARG A 243 -6.80 -65.46 20.95
CA ARG A 243 -6.68 -66.80 20.36
C ARG A 243 -6.03 -67.79 21.33
N GLU A 244 -4.92 -67.42 21.96
CA GLU A 244 -4.22 -68.25 22.96
C GLU A 244 -5.12 -68.58 24.15
N ARG A 245 -5.84 -67.59 24.69
CA ARG A 245 -6.81 -67.82 25.78
C ARG A 245 -7.95 -68.76 25.38
N VAL A 246 -8.46 -68.65 24.15
CA VAL A 246 -9.51 -69.55 23.65
C VAL A 246 -9.00 -70.99 23.49
N VAL A 247 -7.74 -71.17 23.10
CA VAL A 247 -7.12 -72.50 23.02
C VAL A 247 -6.94 -73.10 24.42
N GLN A 248 -6.49 -72.31 25.40
CA GLN A 248 -6.23 -72.76 26.76
C GLN A 248 -7.49 -73.12 27.58
N VAL A 249 -8.65 -72.55 27.24
CA VAL A 249 -9.94 -72.89 27.87
C VAL A 249 -10.56 -74.17 27.27
N ARG A 250 -10.08 -74.64 26.12
CA ARG A 250 -10.61 -75.82 25.40
C ARG A 250 -9.83 -77.11 25.66
N THR A 251 -8.69 -77.03 26.34
CA THR A 251 -7.88 -78.16 26.84
C THR A 251 -8.18 -78.42 28.30
#